data_AF-D3Z1Q7-F1
#
_entry.id   AF-D3Z1Q7-F1
#
_cell.length_a   1.000
_cell.length_b   1.000
_cell.length_c   1.000
_cell.angle_alpha   90.00
_cell.angle_beta   90.00
_cell.angle_gamma   90.00
#
_symmetry.space_group_name_H-M   'P 1'
#
loop_
_entity.id
_entity.type
_entity.pdbx_description
1 polymer ?
#
loop_
_entity_poly.entity_id
_entity_poly.type
_entity_poly.pdbx_seq_one_letter_code
_entity_poly.pdbx_strand_id
1 'polypeptide(L)'
;MSEFWLISAPGDKENLQALERMNNVTSKSNLSHNTKFAIPDFKVGTLDSLVGLSDELGKLDTFAESLIKRMAQSVVEVMEDSKGKAHETLLANGVDLTSFVTHFEWDMAKYPAKQPLVSVVDTLAKQLAQIETD
;
A
#
# COMPACT_ATOMS: atom_id res chain seq x y z
N MET A 1 6.09 13.78 -9.94
CA MET A 1 5.97 12.42 -9.38
C MET A 1 5.98 12.61 -7.87
N SER A 2 4.92 12.23 -7.18
CA SER A 2 4.84 12.35 -5.72
C SER A 2 5.51 11.12 -5.11
N GLU A 3 6.48 11.34 -4.23
CA GLU A 3 7.17 10.27 -3.50
C GLU A 3 6.53 10.11 -2.12
N PHE A 4 6.30 8.87 -1.69
CA PHE A 4 5.74 8.54 -0.39
C PHE A 4 6.68 7.61 0.35
N TRP A 5 6.80 7.84 1.66
CA TRP A 5 7.61 7.02 2.56
C TRP A 5 6.69 6.35 3.57
N LEU A 6 6.70 5.02 3.62
CA LEU A 6 6.03 4.25 4.65
C LEU A 6 7.03 3.92 5.75
N ILE A 7 6.79 4.39 6.97
CA ILE A 7 7.67 4.21 8.12
C ILE A 7 6.89 3.53 9.24
N SER A 8 7.50 2.53 9.87
CA SER A 8 6.98 1.87 11.06
C SER A 8 7.98 2.02 12.20
N ALA A 9 7.48 2.23 13.41
CA ALA A 9 8.24 2.29 14.64
C ALA A 9 7.53 1.46 15.72
N PRO A 10 8.26 0.90 16.71
CA PRO A 10 7.66 0.21 17.82
C PRO A 10 6.59 1.06 18.53
N GLY A 11 5.51 0.43 18.97
CA GLY A 11 4.35 1.11 19.58
C GLY A 11 4.51 1.49 21.05
N ASP A 12 5.74 1.45 21.60
CA ASP A 12 5.97 1.87 22.99
C ASP A 12 5.87 3.39 23.15
N LYS A 13 5.69 3.81 24.41
CA LYS A 13 5.42 5.21 24.76
C LYS A 13 6.53 6.15 24.28
N GLU A 14 7.78 5.73 24.32
CA GLU A 14 8.91 6.59 23.94
C GLU A 14 8.91 6.84 22.43
N ASN A 15 8.74 5.78 21.63
CA ASN A 15 8.67 5.88 20.18
C ASN A 15 7.45 6.67 19.70
N LEU A 16 6.29 6.51 20.35
CA LEU A 16 5.10 7.31 20.04
C LEU A 16 5.31 8.81 20.30
N GLN A 17 6.00 9.16 21.39
CA GLN A 17 6.36 10.55 21.68
C GLN A 17 7.38 11.10 20.68
N ALA A 18 8.35 10.28 20.26
CA ALA A 18 9.32 10.66 19.24
C ALA A 18 8.63 10.91 17.88
N LEU A 19 7.67 10.07 17.50
CA LEU A 19 6.86 10.24 16.29
C LEU A 19 6.04 11.53 16.32
N GLU A 20 5.41 11.85 17.45
CA GLU A 20 4.67 13.10 17.63
C GLU A 20 5.59 14.33 17.52
N ARG A 21 6.79 14.28 18.12
CA ARG A 21 7.79 15.34 17.98
C ARG A 21 8.24 15.50 16.54
N MET A 22 8.51 14.40 15.83
CA MET A 22 8.87 14.42 14.41
C MET A 22 7.78 15.06 13.57
N ASN A 23 6.50 14.67 13.78
CA ASN A 23 5.35 15.25 13.08
C ASN A 23 5.25 16.76 13.32
N ASN A 24 5.46 17.21 14.56
CA ASN A 24 5.44 18.63 14.91
C ASN A 24 6.56 19.43 14.22
N VAL A 25 7.79 18.90 14.17
CA VAL A 25 8.93 19.58 13.55
C VAL A 25 8.77 19.62 12.03
N THR A 26 8.46 18.48 11.42
CA THR A 26 8.30 18.36 9.96
C THR A 26 7.14 19.21 9.44
N SER A 27 6.01 19.25 10.17
CA SER A 27 4.88 20.11 9.81
C SER A 27 5.21 21.60 9.95
N LYS A 28 5.81 22.04 11.06
CA LYS A 28 6.18 23.45 11.27
C LYS A 28 7.17 23.97 10.23
N SER A 29 8.06 23.12 9.75
CA SER A 29 9.07 23.44 8.75
C SER A 29 8.63 23.14 7.31
N ASN A 30 7.37 22.72 7.08
CA ASN A 30 6.84 22.31 5.78
C ASN A 30 7.72 21.30 5.03
N LEU A 31 8.31 20.34 5.76
CA LEU A 31 9.22 19.34 5.20
C LEU A 31 8.49 18.12 4.65
N SER A 32 7.38 17.72 5.28
CA SER A 32 6.58 16.56 4.87
C SER A 32 5.15 16.66 5.39
N HIS A 33 4.23 15.96 4.70
CA HIS A 33 2.87 15.73 5.17
C HIS A 33 2.77 14.31 5.71
N ASN A 34 2.46 14.17 7.01
CA ASN A 34 2.53 12.89 7.69
C ASN A 34 1.10 12.44 8.04
N THR A 35 0.72 11.26 7.58
CA THR A 35 -0.58 10.63 7.89
C THR A 35 -0.37 9.29 8.56
N LYS A 36 -1.33 8.86 9.38
CA LYS A 36 -1.29 7.53 9.99
C LYS A 36 -1.74 6.49 8.96
N PHE A 37 -0.97 5.42 8.84
CA PHE A 37 -1.33 4.27 8.02
C PHE A 37 -1.87 3.16 8.93
N ALA A 38 -3.20 3.00 8.97
CA ALA A 38 -3.85 2.06 9.88
C ALA A 38 -3.76 0.63 9.33
N ILE A 39 -3.05 -0.23 10.06
CA ILE A 39 -2.93 -1.66 9.76
C ILE A 39 -3.66 -2.43 10.88
N PRO A 40 -4.50 -3.42 10.54
CA PRO A 40 -5.19 -4.19 11.55
C PRO A 40 -4.29 -5.23 12.21
N ASP A 41 -4.73 -5.71 13.38
CA ASP A 41 -4.07 -6.82 14.06
C ASP A 41 -4.33 -8.13 13.32
N PHE A 42 -3.33 -8.60 12.56
CA PHE A 42 -3.40 -9.88 11.87
C PHE A 42 -3.14 -11.06 12.80
N LYS A 43 -3.80 -12.18 12.53
CA LYS A 43 -3.47 -13.45 13.15
C LYS A 43 -2.18 -14.01 12.54
N VAL A 44 -1.06 -13.73 13.21
CA VAL A 44 0.27 -14.22 12.85
C VAL A 44 0.52 -15.65 13.34
N GLY A 45 1.36 -16.39 12.60
CA GLY A 45 1.76 -17.77 12.91
C GLY A 45 3.00 -17.84 13.80
N THR A 46 3.85 -18.83 13.54
CA THR A 46 5.17 -18.93 14.20
C THR A 46 6.16 -17.95 13.56
N LEU A 47 7.28 -17.69 14.24
CA LEU A 47 8.36 -16.87 13.68
C LEU A 47 8.87 -17.43 12.36
N ASP A 48 9.04 -18.75 12.26
CA ASP A 48 9.47 -19.43 11.03
C ASP A 48 8.53 -19.15 9.85
N SER A 49 7.21 -19.25 10.08
CA SER A 49 6.21 -18.88 9.08
C SER A 49 6.28 -17.40 8.70
N LEU A 50 6.59 -16.51 9.65
CA LEU A 50 6.74 -15.07 9.36
C LEU A 50 7.99 -14.76 8.54
N VAL A 51 9.10 -15.47 8.78
CA VAL A 51 10.31 -15.33 7.95
C VAL A 51 10.01 -15.76 6.52
N GLY A 52 9.37 -16.92 6.32
CA GLY A 52 8.97 -17.38 4.99
C GLY A 52 8.01 -16.41 4.30
N LEU A 53 7.00 -15.91 5.02
CA LEU A 53 6.06 -14.92 4.51
C LEU A 53 6.72 -13.59 4.13
N SER A 54 7.78 -13.18 4.83
CA SER A 54 8.52 -11.95 4.50
C SER A 54 9.16 -12.03 3.12
N ASP A 55 9.75 -13.18 2.78
CA ASP A 55 10.36 -13.41 1.47
C ASP A 55 9.30 -13.49 0.36
N GLU A 56 8.16 -14.14 0.64
CA GLU A 56 7.04 -14.24 -0.29
C GLU A 56 6.39 -12.89 -0.55
N LEU A 57 6.18 -12.07 0.49
CA LEU A 57 5.66 -10.72 0.37
C LEU A 57 6.59 -9.83 -0.46
N GLY A 58 7.91 -9.93 -0.31
CA GLY A 58 8.85 -9.19 -1.14
C GLY A 58 8.76 -9.53 -2.64
N LYS A 59 8.56 -10.82 -2.96
CA LYS A 59 8.31 -11.26 -4.35
C LYS A 59 6.97 -10.76 -4.86
N LEU A 60 5.92 -10.86 -4.03
CA LEU A 60 4.57 -10.44 -4.39
C LEU A 60 4.49 -8.92 -4.64
N ASP A 61 5.19 -8.13 -3.83
CA ASP A 61 5.29 -6.68 -3.98
C ASP A 61 5.93 -6.29 -5.31
N THR A 62 7.09 -6.89 -5.64
CA THR A 62 7.78 -6.67 -6.92
C THR A 62 6.90 -7.04 -8.12
N PHE A 63 6.16 -8.14 -7.99
CA PHE A 63 5.22 -8.59 -9.01
C PHE A 63 4.04 -7.62 -9.17
N ALA A 64 3.41 -7.22 -8.07
CA ALA A 64 2.30 -6.27 -8.07
C ALA A 64 2.71 -4.92 -8.68
N GLU A 65 3.87 -4.38 -8.31
CA GLU A 65 4.39 -3.14 -8.86
C GLU A 65 4.58 -3.23 -10.39
N SER A 66 5.16 -4.32 -10.87
CA SER A 66 5.39 -4.56 -12.30
C SER A 66 4.09 -4.70 -13.09
N LEU A 67 3.08 -5.36 -12.50
CA LEU A 67 1.75 -5.49 -13.08
C LEU A 67 1.04 -4.13 -13.17
N ILE A 68 1.00 -3.37 -12.06
CA ILE A 68 0.37 -2.05 -12.00
C ILE A 68 1.03 -1.07 -12.99
N LYS A 69 2.36 -1.09 -13.11
CA LYS A 69 3.10 -0.27 -14.10
C LYS A 69 2.70 -0.59 -15.53
N ARG A 70 2.58 -1.88 -15.90
CA ARG A 70 2.08 -2.29 -17.22
C ARG A 70 0.66 -1.82 -17.45
N MET A 71 -0.24 -2.03 -16.49
CA MET A 71 -1.64 -1.60 -16.60
C MET A 71 -1.75 -0.08 -16.81
N ALA A 72 -1.01 0.71 -16.03
CA ALA A 72 -0.98 2.16 -16.16
C ALA A 72 -0.45 2.58 -17.55
N GLN A 73 0.59 1.92 -18.05
CA GLN A 73 1.12 2.16 -19.38
C GLN A 73 0.08 1.84 -20.48
N SER A 74 -0.62 0.71 -20.38
CA SER A 74 -1.68 0.35 -21.34
C SER A 74 -2.81 1.37 -21.36
N VAL A 75 -3.20 1.92 -20.20
CA VAL A 75 -4.19 3.02 -20.15
C VAL A 75 -3.67 4.27 -20.87
N VAL A 76 -2.41 4.63 -20.68
CA VAL A 76 -1.78 5.78 -21.35
C VAL A 76 -1.75 5.59 -22.87
N GLU A 77 -1.41 4.39 -23.35
CA GLU A 77 -1.38 4.05 -24.78
C GLU A 77 -2.78 4.08 -25.40
N VAL A 78 -3.80 3.58 -24.71
CA VAL A 78 -5.19 3.65 -25.21
C VAL A 78 -5.74 5.07 -25.25
N MET A 79 -5.25 5.95 -24.36
CA MET A 79 -5.69 7.34 -24.25
C MET A 79 -4.91 8.32 -25.15
N GLU A 80 -4.26 7.83 -26.21
CA GLU A 80 -3.34 8.57 -27.09
C GLU A 80 -3.83 9.95 -27.60
N ASP A 81 -5.15 10.17 -27.73
CA ASP A 81 -5.77 11.45 -28.15
C ASP A 81 -5.95 12.48 -27.01
N SER A 82 -5.76 12.08 -25.74
CA SER A 82 -5.97 12.91 -24.53
C SER A 82 -4.67 13.15 -23.75
N LYS A 83 -3.56 13.42 -24.47
CA LYS A 83 -2.22 13.61 -23.89
C LYS A 83 -2.26 14.60 -22.72
N GLY A 84 -1.99 14.08 -21.51
CA GLY A 84 -1.96 14.85 -20.26
C GLY A 84 -3.09 14.55 -19.28
N LYS A 85 -4.16 13.84 -19.68
CA LYS A 85 -5.31 13.49 -18.81
C LYS A 85 -5.33 12.06 -18.31
N ALA A 86 -4.35 11.22 -18.66
CA ALA A 86 -4.30 9.84 -18.17
C ALA A 86 -4.21 9.76 -16.64
N HIS A 87 -3.66 10.77 -15.97
CA HIS A 87 -3.67 10.85 -14.50
C HIS A 87 -5.07 11.11 -13.92
N GLU A 88 -6.00 11.67 -14.69
CA GLU A 88 -7.39 11.89 -14.27
C GLU A 88 -8.22 10.60 -14.34
N THR A 89 -7.80 9.61 -15.14
CA THR A 89 -8.50 8.32 -15.29
C THR A 89 -7.94 7.23 -14.39
N LEU A 90 -6.68 7.33 -13.96
CA LEU A 90 -6.06 6.40 -13.02
C LEU A 90 -6.51 6.70 -11.58
N LEU A 91 -7.70 6.24 -11.24
CA LEU A 91 -8.31 6.39 -9.92
C LEU A 91 -8.36 5.04 -9.19
N ALA A 92 -8.16 5.08 -7.88
CA ALA A 92 -8.37 3.93 -6.99
C ALA A 92 -9.68 4.15 -6.22
N ASN A 93 -10.65 3.23 -6.33
CA ASN A 93 -11.98 3.37 -5.73
C ASN A 93 -12.67 4.73 -6.04
N GLY A 94 -12.42 5.29 -7.23
CA GLY A 94 -12.99 6.56 -7.67
C GLY A 94 -12.32 7.82 -7.08
N VAL A 95 -11.23 7.68 -6.31
CA VAL A 95 -10.43 8.80 -5.80
C VAL A 95 -9.03 8.80 -6.41
N ASP A 96 -8.35 9.95 -6.39
CA ASP A 96 -6.98 10.04 -6.86
C ASP A 96 -6.02 9.22 -5.96
N LEU A 97 -4.91 8.76 -6.52
CA LEU A 97 -3.98 7.87 -5.83
C LEU A 97 -3.32 8.52 -4.59
N THR A 98 -3.14 9.84 -4.58
CA THR A 98 -2.56 10.54 -3.41
C THR A 98 -3.55 10.54 -2.25
N SER A 99 -4.82 10.88 -2.52
CA SER A 99 -5.90 10.80 -1.53
C SER A 99 -6.10 9.37 -1.03
N PHE A 100 -6.07 8.38 -1.94
CA PHE A 100 -6.20 6.96 -1.59
C PHE A 100 -5.13 6.50 -0.60
N VAL A 101 -3.85 6.83 -0.87
CA VAL A 101 -2.74 6.41 0.01
C VAL A 101 -2.74 7.19 1.33
N THR A 102 -3.07 8.48 1.32
CA THR A 102 -3.06 9.32 2.54
C THR A 102 -4.21 9.04 3.49
N HIS A 103 -5.31 8.46 2.99
CA HIS A 103 -6.50 8.07 3.75
C HIS A 103 -6.76 6.55 3.64
N PHE A 104 -5.68 5.77 3.51
CA PHE A 104 -5.78 4.32 3.35
C PHE A 104 -6.54 3.68 4.52
N GLU A 105 -7.50 2.82 4.17
CA GLU A 105 -8.18 1.93 5.09
C GLU A 105 -8.07 0.49 4.60
N TRP A 106 -7.84 -0.42 5.54
CA TRP A 106 -7.78 -1.84 5.23
C TRP A 106 -9.17 -2.37 4.86
N ASP A 107 -9.30 -2.97 3.68
CA ASP A 107 -10.55 -3.61 3.24
C ASP A 107 -10.79 -4.92 4.00
N MET A 108 -11.48 -4.81 5.14
CA MET A 108 -11.84 -5.94 6.00
C MET A 108 -12.82 -6.92 5.38
N ALA A 109 -13.59 -6.49 4.38
CA ALA A 109 -14.55 -7.36 3.70
C ALA A 109 -13.82 -8.27 2.71
N LYS A 110 -12.86 -7.70 1.97
CA LYS A 110 -12.06 -8.41 0.97
C LYS A 110 -10.90 -9.19 1.59
N TYR A 111 -10.28 -8.66 2.64
CA TYR A 111 -9.10 -9.23 3.30
C TYR A 111 -9.27 -9.26 4.83
N PRO A 112 -10.06 -10.20 5.39
CA PRO A 112 -10.41 -10.16 6.81
C PRO A 112 -9.20 -10.45 7.72
N ALA A 113 -8.84 -9.51 8.61
CA ALA A 113 -7.70 -9.66 9.53
C ALA A 113 -7.85 -10.82 10.55
N LYS A 114 -9.08 -11.33 10.73
CA LYS A 114 -9.38 -12.51 11.56
C LYS A 114 -8.88 -13.82 10.95
N GLN A 115 -8.65 -13.86 9.64
CA GLN A 115 -8.06 -15.01 8.98
C GLN A 115 -6.55 -15.08 9.26
N PRO A 116 -5.93 -16.26 9.19
CA PRO A 116 -4.48 -16.38 9.24
C PRO A 116 -3.82 -15.48 8.19
N LEU A 117 -2.74 -14.79 8.55
CA LEU A 117 -2.05 -13.87 7.65
C LEU A 117 -1.68 -14.53 6.31
N VAL A 118 -1.19 -15.78 6.33
CA VAL A 118 -0.87 -16.55 5.12
C VAL A 118 -2.06 -16.66 4.17
N SER A 119 -3.28 -16.89 4.68
CA SER A 119 -4.48 -17.01 3.84
C SER A 119 -4.87 -15.68 3.19
N VAL A 120 -4.62 -14.57 3.88
CA VAL A 120 -4.82 -13.22 3.33
C VAL A 120 -3.81 -12.96 2.19
N VAL A 121 -2.54 -13.30 2.40
CA VAL A 121 -1.48 -13.18 1.38
C VAL A 121 -1.76 -14.07 0.17
N ASP A 122 -2.17 -15.32 0.38
CA ASP A 122 -2.56 -16.23 -0.71
C ASP A 122 -3.72 -15.67 -1.55
N THR A 123 -4.69 -15.03 -0.89
CA THR A 123 -5.83 -14.41 -1.57
C THR A 123 -5.39 -13.23 -2.42
N LEU A 124 -4.51 -12.38 -1.89
CA LEU A 124 -3.90 -11.27 -2.64
C LEU A 124 -3.13 -11.80 -3.86
N ALA A 125 -2.29 -12.82 -3.68
CA ALA A 125 -1.49 -13.40 -4.75
C ALA A 125 -2.35 -13.97 -5.88
N LYS A 126 -3.40 -14.72 -5.54
CA LYS A 126 -4.35 -15.27 -6.53
C LYS A 126 -5.06 -14.18 -7.32
N GLN A 127 -5.48 -13.11 -6.66
CA GLN A 127 -6.15 -11.99 -7.34
C GLN A 127 -5.20 -11.24 -8.27
N LEU A 128 -3.96 -11.00 -7.86
CA LEU A 128 -2.97 -10.37 -8.72
C LEU A 128 -2.65 -11.24 -9.95
N ALA A 129 -2.50 -12.55 -9.78
CA ALA A 129 -2.29 -13.47 -10.89
C ALA A 129 -3.49 -13.52 -11.85
N GLN A 130 -4.71 -13.47 -11.31
CA GLN A 130 -5.93 -13.39 -12.14
C GLN A 130 -5.95 -12.09 -12.96
N ILE A 131 -5.64 -10.95 -12.35
CA ILE A 131 -5.57 -9.65 -13.05
C ILE A 131 -4.49 -9.64 -14.14
N GLU A 132 -3.38 -10.36 -13.96
CA GLU A 132 -2.37 -10.48 -15.03
C GLU A 132 -2.86 -11.31 -16.23
N THR A 133 -3.76 -12.26 -15.99
CA THR A 133 -4.22 -13.19 -17.03
C THR A 133 -5.43 -12.65 -17.80
N ASP A 134 -6.28 -11.87 -17.13
CA ASP A 134 -7.48 -11.22 -17.68
C ASP A 134 -7.13 -9.95 -18.49
#